data_AF-A0A0K0D239-F1
#
_entry.id   AF-A0A0K0D239-F1
#
_cell.length_a   1.000
_cell.length_b   1.000
_cell.length_c   1.000
_cell.angle_alpha   90.00
_cell.angle_beta   90.00
_cell.angle_gamma   90.00
#
_symmetry.space_group_name_H-M   'P 1'
#
loop_
_entity.id
_entity.type
_entity.pdbx_description
1 polymer ?
#
loop_
_entity_poly.entity_id
_entity_poly.type
_entity_poly.pdbx_seq_one_letter_code
_entity_poly.pdbx_strand_id
1 'polypeptide(L)'
;MAIVEEVEEDSDIKETIEKLKREGNEKFGVGEWTAAAEKYKEALDICPPDLYSLRSVLFSNLSAVYIKQSEWKASAEAATEAIKANVPNEKALERRAFAFSNIPEKYRDAIQDYEKLKEQFPHRTQYLEKIEEINQKIAVRNEQMKSEMLGKLKELGDVCLRPFGLSTDSFQVTQNADGGYNISMKNAARQ
;
A
#
# COMPACT_ATOMS: atom_id res chain seq x y z
N MET A 1 31.61 -5.46 -38.83
CA MET A 1 32.11 -6.37 -37.79
C MET A 1 31.54 -5.95 -36.45
N ALA A 2 31.78 -4.71 -35.99
CA ALA A 2 31.18 -4.17 -34.76
C ALA A 2 29.64 -4.32 -34.64
N ILE A 3 28.88 -4.01 -35.70
CA ILE A 3 27.40 -4.12 -35.68
C ILE A 3 26.92 -5.58 -35.53
N VAL A 4 27.71 -6.56 -35.96
CA VAL A 4 27.34 -7.98 -35.85
C VAL A 4 27.71 -8.53 -34.46
N GLU A 5 28.87 -8.13 -33.94
CA GLU A 5 29.31 -8.48 -32.58
C GLU A 5 28.39 -7.87 -31.50
N GLU A 6 28.01 -6.59 -31.63
CA GLU A 6 27.11 -5.90 -30.71
C GLU A 6 25.70 -6.54 -30.68
N VAL A 7 25.20 -7.02 -31.83
CA VAL A 7 23.90 -7.72 -31.93
C VAL A 7 23.96 -9.14 -31.38
N GLU A 8 25.09 -9.85 -31.53
CA GLU A 8 25.29 -11.18 -30.95
C GLU A 8 25.43 -11.12 -29.41
N GLU A 9 26.17 -10.15 -28.87
CA GLU A 9 26.32 -9.93 -27.43
C GLU A 9 24.97 -9.58 -26.76
N ASP A 10 24.17 -8.68 -27.37
CA ASP A 10 22.83 -8.35 -26.88
C ASP A 10 21.87 -9.55 -26.87
N SER A 11 22.01 -10.45 -27.85
CA SER A 11 21.20 -11.67 -27.92
C SER A 11 21.54 -12.65 -26.79
N ASP A 12 22.82 -12.85 -26.51
CA ASP A 12 23.29 -13.79 -25.47
C ASP A 12 22.97 -13.29 -24.05
N ILE A 13 23.10 -11.98 -23.82
CA ILE A 13 22.70 -11.35 -22.56
C ILE A 13 21.20 -11.55 -22.32
N LYS A 14 20.37 -11.33 -23.35
CA LYS A 14 18.92 -11.51 -23.26
C LYS A 14 18.53 -12.96 -22.95
N GLU A 15 19.19 -13.94 -23.58
CA GLU A 15 18.97 -15.35 -23.28
C GLU A 15 19.35 -15.70 -21.83
N THR A 16 20.46 -15.15 -21.34
CA THR A 16 20.91 -15.30 -19.95
C THR A 16 19.90 -14.73 -18.95
N ILE A 17 19.36 -13.53 -19.22
CA ILE A 17 18.32 -12.92 -18.38
C ILE A 17 17.04 -13.77 -18.37
N GLU A 18 16.63 -14.28 -19.53
CA GLU A 18 15.47 -15.16 -19.65
C GLU A 18 15.66 -16.47 -18.87
N LYS A 19 16.87 -17.04 -18.88
CA LYS A 19 17.23 -18.21 -18.07
C LYS A 19 17.11 -17.92 -16.58
N LEU A 20 17.72 -16.84 -16.08
CA LEU A 20 17.63 -16.44 -14.67
C LEU A 20 16.17 -16.18 -14.25
N LYS A 21 15.38 -15.55 -15.13
CA LYS A 21 13.94 -15.36 -14.90
C LYS A 21 13.20 -16.70 -14.78
N ARG A 22 13.50 -17.70 -15.62
CA ARG A 22 12.90 -19.04 -15.52
C ARG A 22 13.28 -19.73 -14.21
N GLU A 23 14.55 -19.71 -13.82
CA GLU A 23 15.00 -20.24 -12.54
C GLU A 23 14.28 -19.56 -11.36
N GLY A 24 14.15 -18.23 -11.39
CA GLY A 24 13.37 -17.48 -10.40
C GLY A 24 11.90 -17.88 -10.36
N ASN A 25 11.27 -18.13 -11.51
CA ASN A 25 9.88 -18.58 -11.59
C ASN A 25 9.70 -20.00 -11.02
N GLU A 26 10.65 -20.91 -11.28
CA GLU A 26 10.64 -22.27 -10.73
C GLU A 26 10.75 -22.24 -9.21
N LYS A 27 11.72 -21.47 -8.68
CA LYS A 27 11.90 -21.25 -7.24
C LYS A 27 10.67 -20.62 -6.58
N PHE A 28 10.06 -19.65 -7.26
CA PHE A 28 8.78 -19.09 -6.83
C PHE A 28 7.68 -20.16 -6.80
N GLY A 29 7.57 -21.00 -7.83
CA GLY A 29 6.56 -22.05 -7.92
C GLY A 29 6.61 -23.05 -6.75
N VAL A 30 7.81 -23.38 -6.26
CA VAL A 30 8.00 -24.31 -5.13
C VAL A 30 8.02 -23.64 -3.75
N GLY A 31 7.84 -22.32 -3.68
CA GLY A 31 7.79 -21.58 -2.42
C GLY A 31 9.14 -21.16 -1.85
N GLU A 32 10.23 -21.31 -2.61
CA GLU A 32 11.56 -20.81 -2.24
C GLU A 32 11.68 -19.31 -2.56
N TRP A 33 10.94 -18.49 -1.82
CA TRP A 33 10.79 -17.05 -2.09
C TRP A 33 12.13 -16.29 -2.09
N THR A 34 13.01 -16.57 -1.13
CA THR A 34 14.32 -15.91 -1.04
C THR A 34 15.19 -16.21 -2.25
N ALA A 35 15.30 -17.49 -2.63
CA ALA A 35 16.05 -17.90 -3.82
C ALA A 35 15.43 -17.34 -5.11
N ALA A 36 14.09 -17.24 -5.19
CA ALA A 36 13.43 -16.60 -6.32
C ALA A 36 13.79 -15.10 -6.42
N ALA A 37 13.80 -14.37 -5.31
CA ALA A 37 14.21 -12.97 -5.29
C ALA A 37 15.67 -12.79 -5.73
N GLU A 38 16.58 -13.65 -5.27
CA GLU A 38 18.00 -13.63 -5.69
C GLU A 38 18.11 -13.77 -7.21
N LYS A 39 17.41 -14.74 -7.81
CA LYS A 39 17.43 -14.92 -9.27
C LYS A 39 16.86 -13.76 -10.06
N TYR A 40 15.78 -13.13 -9.58
CA TYR A 40 15.28 -11.93 -10.25
C TYR A 40 16.22 -10.73 -10.10
N LYS A 41 16.95 -10.61 -8.99
CA LYS A 41 17.95 -9.56 -8.78
C LYS A 41 19.18 -9.77 -9.67
N GLU A 42 19.71 -10.99 -9.72
CA GLU A 42 20.78 -11.37 -10.67
C GLU A 42 20.39 -11.01 -12.10
N ALA A 43 19.14 -11.33 -12.50
CA ALA A 43 18.61 -10.98 -13.81
C ALA A 43 18.53 -9.46 -14.03
N LEU A 44 18.13 -8.69 -13.02
CA LEU A 44 18.03 -7.23 -13.09
C LEU A 44 19.39 -6.52 -13.15
N ASP A 45 20.41 -7.09 -12.51
CA ASP A 45 21.77 -6.56 -12.44
C ASP A 45 22.46 -6.59 -13.81
N ILE A 46 22.21 -7.64 -14.60
CA ILE A 46 22.74 -7.76 -15.96
C ILE A 46 21.79 -7.21 -17.04
N CYS A 47 20.53 -6.90 -16.69
CA CYS A 47 19.53 -6.46 -17.67
C CYS A 47 19.74 -5.00 -18.08
N PRO A 48 20.05 -4.71 -19.36
CA PRO A 48 20.24 -3.35 -19.84
C PRO A 48 19.03 -2.45 -19.55
N PRO A 49 19.26 -1.15 -19.25
CA PRO A 49 18.20 -0.22 -18.83
C PRO A 49 17.15 0.05 -19.91
N ASP A 50 17.49 -0.14 -21.18
CA ASP A 50 16.65 0.04 -22.36
C ASP A 50 15.77 -1.19 -22.68
N LEU A 51 15.99 -2.34 -22.03
CA LEU A 51 15.10 -3.50 -22.11
C LEU A 51 13.86 -3.33 -21.20
N TYR A 52 13.11 -2.24 -21.41
CA TYR A 52 11.97 -1.81 -20.58
C TYR A 52 10.96 -2.92 -20.29
N SER A 53 10.56 -3.69 -21.32
CA SER A 53 9.62 -4.80 -21.18
C SER A 53 10.12 -5.89 -20.24
N LEU A 54 11.39 -6.26 -20.36
CA LEU A 54 11.99 -7.32 -19.55
C LEU A 54 12.20 -6.87 -18.11
N ARG A 55 12.72 -5.64 -17.92
CA ARG A 55 12.86 -5.02 -16.59
C ARG A 55 11.50 -4.92 -15.89
N SER A 56 10.45 -4.49 -16.60
CA SER A 56 9.09 -4.43 -16.04
C SER A 56 8.61 -5.77 -15.52
N VAL A 57 8.81 -6.84 -16.29
CA VAL A 57 8.44 -8.21 -15.87
C VAL A 57 9.25 -8.65 -14.65
N LEU A 58 10.57 -8.46 -14.65
CA LEU A 58 11.45 -8.86 -13.56
C LEU A 58 11.10 -8.16 -12.24
N PHE A 59 10.95 -6.83 -12.26
CA PHE A 59 10.52 -6.07 -11.10
C PHE A 59 9.12 -6.46 -10.62
N SER A 60 8.20 -6.74 -11.54
CA SER A 60 6.84 -7.19 -11.20
C SER A 60 6.88 -8.57 -10.52
N ASN A 61 7.74 -9.49 -10.97
CA ASN A 61 7.94 -10.79 -10.32
C ASN A 61 8.61 -10.66 -8.95
N LEU A 62 9.60 -9.77 -8.82
CA LEU A 62 10.21 -9.45 -7.53
C LEU A 62 9.18 -8.88 -6.54
N SER A 63 8.27 -8.02 -7.00
CA SER A 63 7.14 -7.53 -6.19
C SER A 63 6.24 -8.66 -5.70
N ALA A 64 6.00 -9.69 -6.53
CA ALA A 64 5.23 -10.87 -6.14
C ALA A 64 5.94 -11.69 -5.05
N VAL A 65 7.27 -11.81 -5.12
CA VAL A 65 8.07 -12.45 -4.06
C VAL A 65 7.88 -11.71 -2.74
N TYR A 66 8.03 -10.38 -2.74
CA TYR A 66 7.86 -9.58 -1.53
C TYR A 66 6.44 -9.65 -0.96
N ILE A 67 5.41 -9.79 -1.81
CA ILE A 67 4.04 -10.10 -1.35
C ILE A 67 4.00 -11.42 -0.57
N LYS A 68 4.64 -12.48 -1.08
CA LYS A 68 4.68 -13.78 -0.39
C LYS A 68 5.43 -13.73 0.94
N GLN A 69 6.36 -12.80 1.08
CA GLN A 69 7.10 -12.53 2.32
C GLN A 69 6.40 -11.52 3.24
N SER A 70 5.27 -10.94 2.83
CA SER A 70 4.58 -9.85 3.54
C SER A 70 5.43 -8.58 3.70
N GLU A 71 6.42 -8.39 2.83
CA GLU A 71 7.28 -7.21 2.76
C GLU A 71 6.61 -6.12 1.90
N TRP A 72 5.55 -5.51 2.45
CA TRP A 72 4.65 -4.63 1.69
C TRP A 72 5.35 -3.42 1.07
N LYS A 73 6.29 -2.79 1.79
CA LYS A 73 7.00 -1.61 1.29
C LYS A 73 7.91 -1.97 0.10
N ALA A 74 8.71 -3.03 0.25
CA ALA A 74 9.59 -3.53 -0.81
C ALA A 74 8.78 -4.00 -2.03
N SER A 75 7.61 -4.63 -1.81
CA SER A 75 6.70 -5.00 -2.88
C SER A 75 6.18 -3.79 -3.67
N ALA A 76 5.74 -2.75 -2.98
CA ALA A 76 5.23 -1.53 -3.61
C ALA A 76 6.32 -0.77 -4.38
N GLU A 77 7.54 -0.73 -3.85
CA GLU A 77 8.71 -0.15 -4.52
C GLU A 77 9.04 -0.91 -5.81
N ALA A 78 9.19 -2.24 -5.72
CA ALA A 78 9.46 -3.08 -6.90
C ALA A 78 8.36 -2.95 -7.96
N ALA A 79 7.08 -2.95 -7.56
CA ALA A 79 5.98 -2.73 -8.50
C ALA A 79 6.00 -1.32 -9.13
N THR A 80 6.43 -0.31 -8.38
CA THR A 80 6.60 1.05 -8.91
C THR A 80 7.71 1.10 -9.96
N GLU A 81 8.86 0.45 -9.72
CA GLU A 81 9.92 0.32 -10.74
C GLU A 81 9.43 -0.41 -11.99
N ALA A 82 8.60 -1.45 -11.83
CA ALA A 82 8.00 -2.13 -12.97
C ALA A 82 7.09 -1.23 -13.82
N ILE A 83 6.35 -0.31 -13.17
CA ILE A 83 5.43 0.62 -13.83
C ILE A 83 6.19 1.77 -14.52
N LYS A 84 7.33 2.21 -13.97
CA LYS A 84 8.16 3.28 -14.56
C LYS A 84 8.64 2.97 -15.99
N ALA A 85 8.77 1.69 -16.33
CA ALA A 85 9.11 1.24 -17.68
C ALA A 85 8.06 1.64 -18.74
N ASN A 86 6.86 2.09 -18.32
CA ASN A 86 5.78 2.57 -19.20
C ASN A 86 5.37 1.55 -20.29
N VAL A 87 5.49 0.27 -19.95
CA VAL A 87 5.01 -0.85 -20.77
C VAL A 87 3.75 -1.44 -20.15
N PRO A 88 2.84 -2.04 -20.93
CA PRO A 88 1.65 -2.68 -20.39
C PRO A 88 2.01 -3.81 -19.41
N ASN A 89 1.69 -3.63 -18.13
CA ASN A 89 1.92 -4.62 -17.08
C ASN A 89 0.85 -4.52 -15.99
N GLU A 90 -0.32 -5.08 -16.26
CA GLU A 90 -1.46 -5.10 -15.33
C GLU A 90 -1.05 -5.67 -13.95
N LYS A 91 -0.26 -6.76 -13.95
CA LYS A 91 0.17 -7.43 -12.73
C LYS A 91 1.00 -6.51 -11.83
N ALA A 92 1.83 -5.63 -12.39
CA ALA A 92 2.59 -4.67 -11.59
C ALA A 92 1.65 -3.70 -10.86
N LEU A 93 0.65 -3.16 -11.56
CA LEU A 93 -0.33 -2.25 -10.98
C LEU A 93 -1.16 -2.93 -9.89
N GLU A 94 -1.64 -4.16 -10.14
CA GLU A 94 -2.40 -4.94 -9.16
C GLU A 94 -1.58 -5.30 -7.92
N ARG A 95 -0.31 -5.68 -8.10
CA ARG A 95 0.61 -5.97 -7.00
C ARG A 95 0.89 -4.73 -6.15
N ARG A 96 1.05 -3.55 -6.77
CA ARG A 96 1.22 -2.29 -6.02
C ARG A 96 -0.03 -1.93 -5.23
N ALA A 97 -1.21 -2.04 -5.85
CA ALA A 97 -2.48 -1.82 -5.18
C ALA A 97 -2.64 -2.73 -3.97
N PHE A 98 -2.31 -4.02 -4.13
CA PHE A 98 -2.35 -5.00 -3.05
C PHE A 98 -1.36 -4.67 -1.93
N ALA A 99 -0.12 -4.33 -2.26
CA ALA A 99 0.89 -3.93 -1.29
C ALA A 99 0.47 -2.67 -0.50
N PHE A 100 -0.01 -1.63 -1.19
CA PHE A 100 -0.54 -0.43 -0.55
C PHE A 100 -1.78 -0.69 0.31
N SER A 101 -2.62 -1.68 -0.03
CA SER A 101 -3.78 -2.07 0.79
C SER A 101 -3.41 -2.68 2.15
N ASN A 102 -2.12 -2.99 2.35
CA ASN A 102 -1.55 -3.50 3.60
C ASN A 102 -0.69 -2.45 4.34
N ILE A 103 -0.64 -1.20 3.85
CA ILE A 103 0.10 -0.09 4.47
C ILE A 103 -0.90 1.03 4.79
N PRO A 104 -1.24 1.28 6.08
CA PRO A 104 -2.29 2.24 6.43
C PRO A 104 -2.16 3.62 5.81
N GLU A 105 -0.94 4.15 5.70
CA GLU A 105 -0.65 5.46 5.11
C GLU A 105 -0.89 5.50 3.59
N LYS A 106 -1.03 4.34 2.95
CA LYS A 106 -1.12 4.16 1.50
C LYS A 106 -2.48 3.69 1.00
N TYR A 107 -3.49 3.58 1.87
CA TYR A 107 -4.83 3.14 1.46
C TYR A 107 -5.45 3.95 0.31
N ARG A 108 -5.24 5.28 0.29
CA ARG A 108 -5.72 6.12 -0.82
C ARG A 108 -4.99 5.79 -2.14
N ASP A 109 -3.69 5.56 -2.08
CA ASP A 109 -2.89 5.18 -3.25
C ASP A 109 -3.32 3.79 -3.76
N ALA A 110 -3.67 2.86 -2.86
CA ALA A 110 -4.22 1.55 -3.22
C ALA A 110 -5.55 1.66 -3.99
N ILE A 111 -6.47 2.51 -3.51
CA ILE A 111 -7.75 2.76 -4.17
C ILE A 111 -7.52 3.32 -5.58
N GLN A 112 -6.62 4.30 -5.75
CA GLN A 112 -6.32 4.87 -7.06
C GLN A 112 -5.83 3.83 -8.07
N ASP A 113 -4.98 2.90 -7.63
CA ASP A 113 -4.49 1.83 -8.51
C ASP A 113 -5.61 0.82 -8.85
N TYR A 114 -6.46 0.45 -7.89
CA TYR A 114 -7.62 -0.41 -8.17
C TYR A 114 -8.69 0.27 -9.04
N GLU A 115 -8.86 1.59 -8.92
CA GLU A 115 -9.75 2.36 -9.81
C GLU A 115 -9.26 2.32 -11.25
N LYS A 116 -7.96 2.52 -11.48
CA LYS A 116 -7.35 2.38 -12.81
C LYS A 116 -7.54 0.97 -13.38
N LEU A 117 -7.36 -0.06 -12.55
CA LEU A 117 -7.59 -1.45 -12.97
C LEU A 117 -9.06 -1.71 -13.32
N LYS A 118 -9.99 -1.17 -12.54
CA LYS A 118 -11.43 -1.25 -12.83
C LYS A 118 -11.80 -0.55 -14.13
N GLU A 119 -11.23 0.63 -14.41
CA GLU A 119 -11.43 1.34 -15.68
C GLU A 119 -10.90 0.55 -16.87
N GLN A 120 -9.73 -0.08 -16.73
CA GLN A 120 -9.13 -0.92 -17.78
C GLN A 120 -9.86 -2.25 -17.98
N PHE A 121 -10.40 -2.83 -16.91
CA PHE A 121 -11.02 -4.15 -16.91
C PHE A 121 -12.40 -4.13 -16.23
N PRO A 122 -13.41 -3.48 -16.83
CA PRO A 122 -14.71 -3.24 -16.20
C PRO A 122 -15.50 -4.52 -15.87
N HIS A 123 -15.18 -5.64 -16.53
CA HIS A 123 -15.80 -6.94 -16.24
C HIS A 123 -15.20 -7.66 -15.02
N ARG A 124 -14.06 -7.20 -14.48
CA ARG A 124 -13.43 -7.78 -13.29
C ARG A 124 -13.95 -7.08 -12.03
N THR A 125 -15.02 -7.63 -11.46
CA THR A 125 -15.72 -7.04 -10.30
C THR A 125 -14.90 -7.07 -9.01
N GLN A 126 -13.89 -7.93 -8.90
CA GLN A 126 -13.03 -8.07 -7.72
C GLN A 126 -12.40 -6.75 -7.25
N TYR A 127 -12.15 -5.80 -8.16
CA TYR A 127 -11.56 -4.52 -7.81
C TYR A 127 -12.52 -3.62 -7.03
N LEU A 128 -13.84 -3.74 -7.24
CA LEU A 128 -14.85 -3.03 -6.45
C LEU A 128 -14.86 -3.52 -5.00
N GLU A 129 -14.81 -4.84 -4.80
CA GLU A 129 -14.75 -5.46 -3.48
C GLU A 129 -13.48 -5.00 -2.74
N LYS A 130 -12.33 -4.97 -3.43
CA LYS A 130 -11.06 -4.49 -2.85
C LYS A 130 -11.12 -3.02 -2.44
N ILE A 131 -11.73 -2.16 -3.25
CA ILE A 131 -11.91 -0.74 -2.91
C ILE A 131 -12.79 -0.60 -1.65
N GLU A 132 -13.87 -1.36 -1.57
CA GLU A 132 -14.78 -1.32 -0.42
C GLU A 132 -14.09 -1.83 0.87
N GLU A 133 -13.35 -2.94 0.80
CA GLU A 133 -12.51 -3.43 1.91
C GLU A 133 -11.58 -2.33 2.43
N ILE A 134 -10.93 -1.58 1.54
CA ILE A 134 -10.00 -0.51 1.91
C ILE A 134 -10.75 0.69 2.53
N ASN A 135 -11.92 1.06 1.99
CA ASN A 135 -12.75 2.12 2.57
C ASN A 135 -13.16 1.80 4.01
N GLN A 136 -13.50 0.54 4.30
CA GLN A 136 -13.80 0.09 5.65
C GLN A 136 -12.58 0.22 6.56
N LYS A 137 -11.37 -0.16 6.10
CA LYS A 137 -10.13 0.05 6.87
C LYS A 137 -9.87 1.54 7.14
N ILE A 138 -10.15 2.43 6.18
CA ILE A 138 -10.04 3.88 6.37
C ILE A 138 -11.04 4.36 7.42
N ALA A 139 -12.30 3.92 7.37
CA ALA A 139 -13.33 4.30 8.31
C ALA A 139 -12.96 3.90 9.76
N VAL A 140 -12.51 2.65 9.94
CA VAL A 140 -12.02 2.15 11.24
C VAL A 140 -10.86 3.00 11.75
N ARG A 141 -9.86 3.28 10.90
CA ARG A 141 -8.72 4.14 11.26
C ARG A 141 -9.17 5.54 11.66
N ASN A 142 -10.11 6.14 10.92
CA ASN A 142 -10.60 7.49 11.20
C ASN A 142 -11.36 7.56 12.53
N GLU A 143 -12.17 6.56 12.85
CA GLU A 143 -12.89 6.51 14.13
C GLU A 143 -11.92 6.33 15.31
N GLN A 144 -10.90 5.49 15.16
CA GLN A 144 -9.82 5.33 16.15
C GLN A 144 -9.09 6.65 16.39
N MET A 145 -8.62 7.32 15.32
CA MET A 145 -7.94 8.61 15.42
C MET A 145 -8.84 9.67 16.07
N LYS A 146 -10.13 9.71 15.73
CA LYS A 146 -11.10 10.63 16.35
C LYS A 146 -11.25 10.38 17.84
N SER A 147 -11.37 9.12 18.26
CA SER A 147 -11.46 8.74 19.67
C SER A 147 -10.20 9.16 20.45
N GLU A 148 -9.02 8.88 19.91
CA GLU A 148 -7.74 9.29 20.51
C GLU A 148 -7.61 10.82 20.61
N MET A 149 -7.99 11.55 19.56
CA MET A 149 -7.97 13.02 19.57
C MET A 149 -8.91 13.59 20.61
N LEU A 150 -10.13 13.05 20.74
CA LEU A 150 -11.08 13.46 21.77
C LEU A 150 -10.53 13.20 23.18
N GLY A 151 -9.87 12.07 23.40
CA GLY A 151 -9.18 11.77 24.65
C GLY A 151 -8.11 12.82 25.00
N LYS A 152 -7.23 13.15 24.05
CA LYS A 152 -6.19 14.18 24.24
C LYS A 152 -6.78 15.57 24.51
N LEU A 153 -7.85 15.93 23.81
CA LEU A 153 -8.57 17.19 24.06
C LEU A 153 -9.20 17.23 25.45
N LYS A 154 -9.73 16.09 25.91
CA LYS A 154 -10.29 15.94 27.26
C LYS A 154 -9.20 16.12 28.32
N GLU A 155 -8.06 15.46 28.17
CA GLU A 155 -6.91 15.59 29.06
C GLU A 155 -6.41 17.05 29.15
N LEU A 156 -6.30 17.73 28.00
CA LEU A 156 -5.92 19.14 27.96
C LEU A 156 -6.96 20.02 28.69
N GLY A 157 -8.25 19.76 28.47
CA GLY A 157 -9.33 20.45 29.18
C GLY A 157 -9.24 20.25 30.69
N ASP A 158 -8.97 19.02 31.15
CA ASP A 158 -8.81 18.71 32.57
C ASP A 158 -7.60 19.42 33.19
N VAL A 159 -6.49 19.58 32.47
CA VAL A 159 -5.34 20.37 32.94
C VAL A 159 -5.74 21.82 33.21
N CYS A 160 -6.54 22.43 32.32
CA CYS A 160 -7.03 23.80 32.50
C CYS A 160 -8.07 23.91 33.62
N LEU A 161 -8.88 22.88 33.85
CA LEU A 161 -9.98 22.88 34.83
C LEU A 161 -9.54 22.48 36.24
N ARG A 162 -8.42 21.76 36.39
CA ARG A 162 -7.91 21.28 37.68
C ARG A 162 -7.70 22.38 38.74
N PRO A 163 -7.16 23.58 38.43
CA PRO A 163 -7.05 24.67 39.41
C PRO A 163 -8.39 25.15 39.98
N PHE A 164 -9.49 24.85 39.31
CA PHE A 164 -10.85 25.21 39.73
C PHE A 164 -11.59 24.04 40.41
N GLY A 165 -10.92 22.90 40.64
CA GLY A 165 -11.56 21.69 41.18
C GLY A 165 -12.55 21.03 40.21
N LEU A 166 -12.42 21.29 38.91
CA LEU A 166 -13.32 20.81 37.87
C LEU A 166 -12.63 19.81 36.93
N SER A 167 -13.44 19.07 36.18
CA SER A 167 -13.03 18.23 35.06
C SER A 167 -14.02 18.39 33.90
N THR A 168 -13.59 18.06 32.70
CA THR A 168 -14.44 17.86 31.53
C THR A 168 -15.61 16.91 31.80
N ASP A 169 -15.48 15.95 32.71
CA ASP A 169 -16.59 15.07 33.13
C ASP A 169 -17.64 15.77 34.00
N SER A 170 -17.30 16.92 34.58
CA SER A 170 -18.21 17.78 35.34
C SER A 170 -19.26 18.44 34.45
N PHE A 171 -19.08 18.44 33.13
CA PHE A 171 -20.00 19.06 32.18
C PHE A 171 -20.77 17.99 31.39
N GLN A 172 -22.06 18.25 31.15
CA GLN A 172 -22.94 17.43 30.32
C GLN A 172 -23.50 18.28 29.19
N VAL A 173 -23.36 17.80 27.96
CA VAL A 173 -23.90 18.44 26.76
C VAL A 173 -25.20 17.74 26.36
N THR A 174 -26.27 18.50 26.13
CA THR A 174 -27.55 18.02 25.61
C THR A 174 -27.90 18.76 24.33
N GLN A 175 -28.30 18.03 23.28
CA GLN A 175 -28.71 18.62 22.00
C GLN A 175 -30.20 18.97 22.03
N ASN A 176 -30.55 20.19 21.66
CA ASN A 176 -31.93 20.67 21.60
C ASN A 176 -32.57 20.31 20.24
N ALA A 177 -33.90 20.33 20.15
CA ALA A 177 -34.66 19.97 18.95
C ALA A 177 -34.41 20.88 17.73
N ASP A 178 -33.98 22.11 17.99
CA ASP A 178 -33.55 23.15 17.04
C ASP A 178 -32.09 23.00 16.57
N GLY A 179 -31.39 21.96 17.02
CA GLY A 179 -30.00 21.66 16.65
C GLY A 179 -28.96 22.42 17.48
N GLY A 180 -29.38 23.29 18.42
CA GLY A 180 -28.51 23.94 19.39
C GLY A 180 -27.97 22.97 20.46
N TYR A 181 -26.85 23.32 21.10
CA TYR A 181 -26.26 22.55 22.20
C TYR A 181 -26.37 23.32 23.52
N ASN A 182 -26.88 22.67 24.57
CA ASN A 182 -26.88 23.18 25.93
C ASN A 182 -25.79 22.47 26.74
N ILE A 183 -24.96 23.21 27.47
CA ILE A 183 -23.93 22.68 28.35
C ILE A 183 -24.33 23.00 29.78
N SER A 184 -24.53 21.96 30.59
CA SER A 184 -24.85 22.07 32.00
C SER A 184 -23.76 21.41 32.84
N MET A 185 -23.55 21.88 34.07
CA MET A 185 -22.62 21.24 35.00
C MET A 185 -23.38 20.20 35.82
N LYS A 186 -22.86 18.97 35.93
CA LYS A 186 -23.37 17.96 36.85
C LYS A 186 -23.15 18.49 38.27
N ASN A 187 -24.23 18.69 39.02
CA ASN A 187 -24.18 19.22 40.38
C ASN A 187 -23.11 18.50 41.21
N ALA A 188 -22.05 19.22 41.59
CA ALA A 188 -21.25 18.84 42.75
C ALA A 188 -22.19 18.98 43.94
N ALA A 189 -22.66 17.86 44.49
CA ALA A 189 -23.34 17.85 45.77
C ALA A 189 -22.39 18.50 46.78
N ARG A 190 -22.71 19.74 47.18
CA ARG A 190 -22.08 20.41 48.32
C ARG A 190 -22.37 19.54 49.55
N GLN A 191 -21.34 18.89 50.09
CA GLN A 191 -21.29 18.61 51.53
C GLN A 191 -20.63 19.82 52.20
#